data_AF-A0A9W8U9H9-F1
#
_entry.id   AF-A0A9W8U9H9-F1
#
_cell.length_a   1.000
_cell.length_b   1.000
_cell.length_c   1.000
_cell.angle_alpha   90.00
_cell.angle_beta   90.00
_cell.angle_gamma   90.00
#
_symmetry.space_group_name_H-M   'P 1'
#
loop_
_entity.id
_entity.type
_entity.pdbx_description
1 polymer ?
#
loop_
_entity_poly.entity_id
_entity_poly.type
_entity_poly.pdbx_seq_one_letter_code
_entity_poly.pdbx_strand_id
1 'polypeptide(L)'
;MLLAAVNQDDTDTDTDNSRAVQRYMDDSPHPWTGISPLASQLFAQSIRLCRSFRKNLKLPKETGRDFQRALEEIQEAQRLEEKLLALEFQTTCTDTGDYRTPSVHLAQVAEAYKLAALLQLYQTFPDLVALRLPSSSVHTNSRHIPWEEWIIPLSLRLVNVLELIPPNSGTRVIQPLLYITASTGLRYDTTTMLDISTFPTDSDFFTADPFAPPPTNLISRMSLDISNARHFITGRLNMLESSLPPKPVIMAKELIKAIWDAYDCEPPGVAAVHWVDVMEDKNLRSMFG
;
A
#
# COMPACT_ATOMS: atom_id res chain seq x y z
N MET A 1 40.20 -37.33 45.76
CA MET A 1 39.57 -38.64 46.05
C MET A 1 38.57 -38.92 44.94
N LEU A 2 38.46 -40.19 44.50
CA LEU A 2 37.36 -40.83 43.73
C LEU A 2 36.72 -40.00 42.57
N LEU A 3 36.94 -40.36 41.29
CA LEU A 3 36.19 -41.39 40.54
C LEU A 3 34.68 -41.02 40.43
N ALA A 4 34.06 -40.78 39.26
CA ALA A 4 34.13 -41.45 37.95
C ALA A 4 33.60 -42.92 38.03
N ALA A 5 32.86 -43.49 37.07
CA ALA A 5 32.46 -43.06 35.72
C ALA A 5 31.20 -43.87 35.27
N VAL A 6 30.92 -43.90 33.95
CA VAL A 6 30.28 -45.04 33.21
C VAL A 6 28.77 -45.27 33.44
N ASN A 7 27.92 -45.50 32.43
CA ASN A 7 28.04 -45.38 30.95
C ASN A 7 26.64 -45.43 30.27
N GLN A 8 26.58 -44.93 29.03
CA GLN A 8 26.01 -45.50 27.78
C GLN A 8 24.78 -46.42 27.77
N ASP A 9 23.91 -46.45 26.75
CA ASP A 9 23.53 -45.58 25.60
C ASP A 9 22.09 -46.08 25.22
N ASP A 10 21.46 -46.07 24.03
CA ASP A 10 21.76 -45.69 22.63
C ASP A 10 20.42 -45.55 21.84
N THR A 11 20.42 -44.94 20.65
CA THR A 11 19.33 -44.89 19.63
C THR A 11 18.00 -44.19 20.03
N ASP A 12 17.25 -43.53 19.15
CA ASP A 12 17.50 -43.04 17.77
C ASP A 12 16.60 -41.82 17.44
N THR A 13 16.71 -41.28 16.23
CA THR A 13 15.74 -40.44 15.47
C THR A 13 14.48 -39.92 16.20
N ASP A 14 14.13 -38.63 16.14
CA ASP A 14 13.91 -37.96 14.84
C ASP A 14 14.11 -36.43 14.86
N THR A 15 14.36 -35.85 13.68
CA THR A 15 14.61 -34.40 13.50
C THR A 15 13.38 -33.71 12.90
N ASP A 16 12.35 -33.46 13.72
CA ASP A 16 11.18 -32.68 13.28
C ASP A 16 11.56 -31.20 13.09
N ASN A 17 11.99 -30.88 11.86
CA ASN A 17 12.34 -29.55 11.37
C ASN A 17 11.09 -28.69 11.11
N SER A 18 10.17 -28.67 12.07
CA SER A 18 9.01 -27.80 12.08
C SER A 18 9.45 -26.34 12.19
N ARG A 19 9.65 -25.70 11.03
CA ARG A 19 9.75 -24.24 10.90
C ARG A 19 8.43 -23.59 11.35
N ALA A 20 8.27 -23.42 12.65
CA ALA A 20 7.22 -22.62 13.23
C ALA A 20 7.34 -21.20 12.68
N VAL A 21 6.42 -20.83 11.78
CA VAL A 21 6.25 -19.44 11.34
C VAL A 21 5.87 -18.67 12.59
N GLN A 22 6.79 -17.80 13.05
CA GLN A 22 6.62 -17.01 14.25
C GLN A 22 5.48 -16.01 14.03
N ARG A 23 4.24 -16.43 14.33
CA ARG A 23 3.06 -15.56 14.32
C ARG A 23 3.29 -14.46 15.34
N TYR A 24 3.41 -13.23 14.86
CA TYR A 24 3.44 -12.06 15.72
C TYR A 24 2.00 -11.66 16.04
N MET A 25 1.44 -12.32 17.05
CA MET A 25 0.10 -12.01 17.55
C MET A 25 0.17 -10.69 18.35
N ASP A 26 -0.66 -9.74 17.93
CA ASP A 26 -0.71 -8.38 18.49
C ASP A 26 -1.89 -8.28 19.48
N ASP A 27 -1.90 -9.19 20.46
CA ASP A 27 -3.08 -9.56 21.25
C ASP A 27 -3.62 -8.48 22.20
N SER A 28 -2.96 -7.33 22.32
CA SER A 28 -3.40 -6.22 23.17
C SER A 28 -3.21 -4.85 22.50
N PRO A 29 -4.27 -4.08 22.22
CA PRO A 29 -4.14 -2.68 21.83
C PRO A 29 -3.43 -1.90 22.95
N HIS A 30 -2.39 -1.14 22.62
CA HIS A 30 -1.57 -0.46 23.63
C HIS A 30 -2.42 0.55 24.43
N PRO A 31 -2.38 0.58 25.79
CA PRO A 31 -3.23 1.41 26.67
C PRO A 31 -3.14 2.95 26.53
N TRP A 32 -2.55 3.48 25.46
CA TRP A 32 -2.33 4.92 25.26
C TRP A 32 -2.40 5.33 23.78
N THR A 33 -2.03 4.44 22.84
CA THR A 33 -2.17 4.68 21.40
C THR A 33 -3.38 3.96 20.77
N GLY A 34 -3.92 2.92 21.43
CA GLY A 34 -5.03 2.08 20.97
C GLY A 34 -4.68 1.19 19.77
N ILE A 35 -3.89 1.67 18.82
CA ILE A 35 -3.48 0.92 17.63
C ILE A 35 -2.44 -0.16 17.94
N SER A 36 -2.32 -1.10 17.01
CA SER A 36 -1.18 -2.01 16.87
C SER A 36 0.15 -1.24 16.89
N PRO A 37 1.01 -1.43 17.92
CA PRO A 37 2.34 -0.85 17.93
C PRO A 37 3.20 -1.48 16.82
N LEU A 38 3.03 -2.78 16.58
CA LEU A 38 3.85 -3.52 15.63
C LEU A 38 3.50 -3.17 14.17
N ALA A 39 2.22 -3.11 13.78
CA ALA A 39 1.84 -2.76 12.42
C ALA A 39 2.24 -1.31 12.07
N SER A 40 2.06 -0.38 13.00
CA SER A 40 2.45 1.02 12.80
C SER A 40 3.98 1.22 12.80
N GLN A 41 4.72 0.47 13.62
CA GLN A 41 6.19 0.44 13.59
C GLN A 41 6.72 -0.13 12.26
N LEU A 42 6.18 -1.26 11.80
CA LEU A 42 6.57 -1.89 10.53
C LEU A 42 6.25 -0.99 9.33
N PHE A 43 5.06 -0.37 9.31
CA PHE A 43 4.74 0.67 8.32
C PHE A 43 5.76 1.81 8.33
N ALA A 44 6.07 2.37 9.51
CA ALA A 44 7.05 3.45 9.62
C ALA A 44 8.47 3.01 9.20
N GLN A 45 8.85 1.75 9.41
CA GLN A 45 10.09 1.17 8.88
C GLN A 45 10.06 1.07 7.35
N SER A 46 8.98 0.53 6.75
CA SER A 46 8.80 0.44 5.30
C SER A 46 8.82 1.80 4.61
N ILE A 47 8.12 2.81 5.12
CA ILE A 47 8.17 4.19 4.58
C ILE A 47 9.62 4.71 4.60
N ARG A 48 10.35 4.57 5.71
CA ARG A 48 11.74 5.05 5.81
C ARG A 48 12.68 4.34 4.85
N LEU A 49 12.56 3.02 4.74
CA LEU A 49 13.36 2.22 3.80
C LEU A 49 13.12 2.65 2.35
N CYS A 50 11.86 2.79 1.96
CA CYS A 50 11.52 3.19 0.58
C CYS A 50 11.96 4.62 0.26
N ARG A 51 11.85 5.55 1.22
CA ARG A 51 12.41 6.91 1.08
C ARG A 51 13.93 6.92 0.93
N SER A 52 14.64 6.09 1.70
CA SER A 52 16.10 5.92 1.58
C SER A 52 16.47 5.39 0.20
N PHE A 53 15.89 4.25 -0.19
CA PHE A 53 16.18 3.59 -1.45
C PHE A 53 15.90 4.48 -2.67
N ARG A 54 14.72 5.14 -2.74
CA ARG A 54 14.41 6.06 -3.85
C ARG A 54 15.33 7.30 -3.88
N LYS A 55 15.72 7.84 -2.73
CA LYS A 55 16.72 8.91 -2.66
C LYS A 55 18.09 8.44 -3.15
N ASN A 56 18.51 7.21 -2.81
CA ASN A 56 19.75 6.61 -3.29
C ASN A 56 19.70 6.33 -4.81
N LEU A 57 18.53 5.97 -5.36
CA LEU A 57 18.34 5.79 -6.82
C LEU A 57 18.41 7.10 -7.62
N LYS A 58 18.06 8.25 -7.02
CA LYS A 58 18.20 9.59 -7.64
C LYS A 58 19.66 10.09 -7.69
N LEU A 59 20.62 9.40 -7.07
CA LEU A 59 22.05 9.78 -7.04
C LEU A 59 22.89 8.99 -8.06
N PRO A 60 24.00 9.57 -8.58
CA PRO A 60 24.98 8.84 -9.39
C PRO A 60 25.55 7.62 -8.62
N LYS A 61 25.60 6.46 -9.28
CA LYS A 61 26.18 5.23 -8.73
C LYS A 61 27.64 5.12 -9.14
N GLU A 62 28.54 5.57 -8.27
CA GLU A 62 29.97 5.69 -8.56
C GLU A 62 30.81 4.59 -7.89
N THR A 63 30.27 3.88 -6.89
CA THR A 63 31.03 2.95 -6.04
C THR A 63 30.36 1.59 -5.86
N GLY A 64 31.16 0.54 -5.68
CA GLY A 64 30.66 -0.78 -5.25
C GLY A 64 29.95 -0.76 -3.88
N ARG A 65 30.22 0.25 -3.04
CA ARG A 65 29.49 0.49 -1.78
C ARG A 65 28.01 0.82 -2.01
N ASP A 66 27.69 1.47 -3.12
CA ASP A 66 26.32 1.88 -3.45
C ASP A 66 25.48 0.67 -3.89
N PHE A 67 26.11 -0.27 -4.60
CA PHE A 67 25.53 -1.59 -4.90
C PHE A 67 25.34 -2.45 -3.64
N GLN A 68 26.33 -2.48 -2.75
CA GLN A 68 26.23 -3.21 -1.48
C GLN A 68 25.07 -2.68 -0.61
N ARG A 69 24.95 -1.35 -0.46
CA ARG A 69 23.79 -0.75 0.22
C ARG A 69 22.48 -1.14 -0.46
N ALA A 70 22.39 -1.06 -1.79
CA ALA A 70 21.15 -1.38 -2.50
C ALA A 70 20.72 -2.84 -2.26
N LEU A 71 21.67 -3.77 -2.15
CA LEU A 71 21.40 -5.16 -1.80
C LEU A 71 20.92 -5.31 -0.34
N GLU A 72 21.51 -4.58 0.61
CA GLU A 72 21.07 -4.54 2.01
C GLU A 72 19.66 -3.94 2.15
N GLU A 73 19.34 -2.87 1.40
CA GLU A 73 18.01 -2.25 1.37
C GLU A 73 16.95 -3.21 0.78
N ILE A 74 17.30 -4.03 -0.23
CA ILE A 74 16.43 -5.09 -0.78
C ILE A 74 16.23 -6.22 0.25
N GLN A 75 17.27 -6.63 0.98
CA GLN A 75 17.16 -7.69 1.99
C GLN A 75 16.28 -7.27 3.18
N GLU A 76 16.38 -6.03 3.69
CA GLU A 76 15.45 -5.58 4.74
C GLU A 76 14.02 -5.37 4.20
N ALA A 77 13.84 -5.05 2.91
CA ALA A 77 12.51 -5.01 2.30
C ALA A 77 11.81 -6.39 2.36
N GLN A 78 12.55 -7.47 2.06
CA GLN A 78 12.08 -8.84 2.23
C GLN A 78 11.75 -9.15 3.71
N ARG A 79 12.62 -8.80 4.66
CA ARG A 79 12.38 -9.04 6.09
C ARG A 79 11.20 -8.24 6.65
N LEU A 80 10.97 -7.00 6.19
CA LEU A 80 9.80 -6.21 6.58
C LEU A 80 8.51 -6.82 6.04
N GLU A 81 8.54 -7.27 4.78
CA GLU A 81 7.41 -7.95 4.15
C GLU A 81 7.04 -9.26 4.87
N GLU A 82 8.01 -10.13 5.19
CA GLU A 82 7.77 -11.37 5.94
C GLU A 82 7.04 -11.08 7.27
N LYS A 83 7.54 -10.11 8.04
CA LYS A 83 6.92 -9.66 9.30
C LYS A 83 5.49 -9.15 9.07
N LEU A 84 5.29 -8.29 8.07
CA LEU A 84 3.99 -7.70 7.72
C LEU A 84 2.97 -8.76 7.32
N LEU A 85 3.35 -9.75 6.50
CA LEU A 85 2.49 -10.84 6.08
C LEU A 85 2.12 -11.75 7.26
N ALA A 86 3.03 -11.99 8.20
CA ALA A 86 2.82 -12.77 9.42
C ALA A 86 1.96 -12.08 10.51
N LEU A 87 1.56 -10.82 10.33
CA LEU A 87 0.59 -10.15 11.22
C LEU A 87 -0.84 -10.70 11.02
N GLU A 88 -1.45 -11.18 12.10
CA GLU A 88 -2.87 -11.56 12.17
C GLU A 88 -3.56 -10.57 13.14
N PHE A 89 -4.72 -10.02 12.76
CA PHE A 89 -5.43 -8.98 13.54
C PHE A 89 -6.75 -9.50 14.09
N GLN A 90 -6.74 -9.96 15.33
CA GLN A 90 -7.94 -10.48 15.97
C GLN A 90 -8.75 -9.35 16.63
N THR A 91 -10.06 -9.29 16.37
CA THR A 91 -10.96 -8.43 17.14
C THR A 91 -11.17 -9.03 18.53
N THR A 92 -10.31 -8.68 19.48
CA THR A 92 -10.49 -9.07 20.88
C THR A 92 -11.78 -8.46 21.44
N CYS A 93 -12.51 -9.25 22.24
CA CYS A 93 -13.76 -8.82 22.91
C CYS A 93 -13.44 -7.97 24.16
N THR A 94 -12.49 -7.05 24.01
CA THR A 94 -12.00 -6.16 25.06
C THR A 94 -12.65 -4.80 24.84
N ASP A 95 -13.49 -4.37 25.78
CA ASP A 95 -14.00 -3.01 25.77
C ASP A 95 -12.83 -2.02 25.92
N THR A 96 -12.83 -1.00 25.06
CA THR A 96 -11.80 0.05 25.02
C THR A 96 -12.14 1.23 25.93
N GLY A 97 -13.37 1.29 26.44
CA GLY A 97 -13.89 2.44 27.20
C GLY A 97 -14.22 3.67 26.35
N ASP A 98 -13.83 3.71 25.06
CA ASP A 98 -14.23 4.75 24.11
C ASP A 98 -15.15 4.19 23.03
N TYR A 99 -16.43 4.57 23.09
CA TYR A 99 -17.44 4.22 22.08
C TYR A 99 -17.12 4.76 20.66
N ARG A 100 -16.18 5.71 20.52
CA ARG A 100 -15.68 6.18 19.22
C ARG A 100 -14.48 5.38 18.71
N THR A 101 -13.86 4.58 19.56
CA THR A 101 -12.66 3.79 19.24
C THR A 101 -12.74 2.34 19.76
N PRO A 102 -13.82 1.58 19.47
CA PRO A 102 -13.89 0.14 19.78
C PRO A 102 -12.74 -0.64 19.13
N SER A 103 -12.46 -1.83 19.67
CA SER A 103 -11.38 -2.73 19.20
C SER A 103 -11.44 -3.03 17.69
N VAL A 104 -12.65 -3.04 17.11
CA VAL A 104 -12.87 -3.19 15.66
C VAL A 104 -12.23 -2.05 14.85
N HIS A 105 -12.35 -0.78 15.26
CA HIS A 105 -11.70 0.34 14.57
C HIS A 105 -10.16 0.26 14.67
N LEU A 106 -9.66 -0.33 15.76
CA LEU A 106 -8.22 -0.47 16.03
C LEU A 106 -7.62 -1.61 15.17
N ALA A 107 -8.32 -2.74 15.06
CA ALA A 107 -7.97 -3.83 14.14
C ALA A 107 -8.01 -3.39 12.67
N GLN A 108 -9.03 -2.63 12.27
CA GLN A 108 -9.13 -2.04 10.91
C GLN A 108 -7.95 -1.11 10.60
N VAL A 109 -7.52 -0.27 11.57
CA VAL A 109 -6.32 0.58 11.38
C VAL A 109 -5.04 -0.24 11.34
N ALA A 110 -4.94 -1.34 12.10
CA ALA A 110 -3.80 -2.25 12.03
C ALA A 110 -3.70 -2.96 10.67
N GLU A 111 -4.83 -3.43 10.11
CA GLU A 111 -4.87 -3.94 8.73
C GLU A 111 -4.54 -2.85 7.71
N ALA A 112 -5.08 -1.65 7.85
CA ALA A 112 -4.74 -0.54 6.96
C ALA A 112 -3.25 -0.19 6.99
N TYR A 113 -2.58 -0.23 8.16
CA TYR A 113 -1.13 -0.10 8.25
C TYR A 113 -0.39 -1.24 7.53
N LYS A 114 -0.81 -2.50 7.69
CA LYS A 114 -0.24 -3.65 6.98
C LYS A 114 -0.34 -3.49 5.47
N LEU A 115 -1.53 -3.18 4.96
CA LEU A 115 -1.78 -3.01 3.52
C LEU A 115 -1.02 -1.80 2.95
N ALA A 116 -1.00 -0.66 3.66
CA ALA A 116 -0.25 0.52 3.26
C ALA A 116 1.28 0.27 3.23
N ALA A 117 1.81 -0.51 4.17
CA ALA A 117 3.22 -0.87 4.21
C ALA A 117 3.61 -1.80 3.06
N LEU A 118 2.78 -2.81 2.77
CA LEU A 118 2.97 -3.73 1.65
C LEU A 118 2.86 -3.00 0.30
N LEU A 119 1.86 -2.14 0.12
CA LEU A 119 1.67 -1.31 -1.07
C LEU A 119 2.91 -0.44 -1.36
N GLN A 120 3.45 0.20 -0.32
CA GLN A 120 4.69 0.98 -0.40
C GLN A 120 5.91 0.13 -0.77
N LEU A 121 6.06 -1.08 -0.19
CA LEU A 121 7.15 -1.99 -0.52
C LEU A 121 7.05 -2.46 -1.98
N TYR A 122 5.88 -2.91 -2.44
CA TYR A 122 5.67 -3.42 -3.80
C TYR A 122 5.90 -2.38 -4.90
N GLN A 123 5.55 -1.12 -4.65
CA GLN A 123 5.84 -0.03 -5.60
C GLN A 123 7.34 0.34 -5.66
N THR A 124 8.12 0.01 -4.63
CA THR A 124 9.54 0.35 -4.53
C THR A 124 10.46 -0.80 -4.94
N PHE A 125 10.03 -2.03 -4.65
CA PHE A 125 10.77 -3.28 -4.84
C PHE A 125 9.89 -4.27 -5.63
N PRO A 126 9.72 -4.08 -6.97
CA PRO A 126 8.83 -4.91 -7.79
C PRO A 126 9.13 -6.41 -7.72
N ASP A 127 10.40 -6.77 -7.50
CA ASP A 127 10.86 -8.15 -7.39
C ASP A 127 10.14 -8.94 -6.26
N LEU A 128 9.65 -8.25 -5.21
CA LEU A 128 8.82 -8.84 -4.16
C LEU A 128 7.45 -9.33 -4.67
N VAL A 129 6.91 -8.71 -5.73
CA VAL A 129 5.68 -9.19 -6.40
C VAL A 129 6.01 -10.34 -7.34
N ALA A 130 7.11 -10.24 -8.09
CA ALA A 130 7.55 -11.28 -9.03
C ALA A 130 7.79 -12.63 -8.35
N LEU A 131 8.25 -12.63 -7.08
CA LEU A 131 8.40 -13.83 -6.26
C LEU A 131 7.07 -14.47 -5.78
N ARG A 132 5.91 -13.83 -6.01
CA ARG A 132 4.58 -14.34 -5.60
C ARG A 132 3.63 -14.61 -6.76
N LEU A 133 3.81 -13.96 -7.91
CA LEU A 133 3.03 -14.30 -9.09
C LEU A 133 3.40 -15.71 -9.59
N PRO A 134 2.42 -16.53 -10.02
CA PRO A 134 2.72 -17.83 -10.61
C PRO A 134 3.66 -17.68 -11.82
N SER A 135 4.57 -18.63 -12.00
CA SER A 135 5.53 -18.66 -13.12
C SER A 135 4.89 -18.71 -14.52
N SER A 136 3.55 -18.79 -14.59
CA SER A 136 2.74 -18.73 -15.81
C SER A 136 2.20 -17.32 -16.13
N SER A 137 2.41 -16.30 -15.28
CA SER A 137 2.07 -14.92 -15.64
C SER A 137 2.98 -14.42 -16.77
N VAL A 138 2.38 -13.77 -17.76
CA VAL A 138 3.08 -13.19 -18.93
C VAL A 138 4.12 -12.15 -18.49
N HIS A 139 3.92 -11.54 -17.31
CA HIS A 139 4.79 -10.51 -16.74
C HIS A 139 6.03 -11.04 -16.01
N THR A 140 6.21 -12.36 -15.87
CA THR A 140 7.35 -12.99 -15.15
C THR A 140 8.74 -12.60 -15.66
N ASN A 141 8.87 -12.19 -16.93
CA ASN A 141 10.13 -11.71 -17.52
C ASN A 141 10.22 -10.18 -17.61
N SER A 142 9.20 -9.45 -17.13
CA SER A 142 9.13 -7.99 -17.19
C SER A 142 9.57 -7.38 -15.86
N ARG A 143 10.47 -6.39 -15.91
CA ARG A 143 10.87 -5.60 -14.73
C ARG A 143 9.84 -4.51 -14.36
N HIS A 144 8.67 -4.52 -14.97
CA HIS A 144 7.61 -3.55 -14.70
C HIS A 144 6.74 -4.03 -13.54
N ILE A 145 6.37 -3.11 -12.66
CA ILE A 145 5.42 -3.37 -11.57
C ILE A 145 4.08 -3.82 -12.19
N PRO A 146 3.48 -4.93 -11.75
CA PRO A 146 2.20 -5.41 -12.29
C PRO A 146 1.03 -4.63 -11.63
N TRP A 147 0.71 -3.46 -12.18
CA TRP A 147 -0.27 -2.54 -11.56
C TRP A 147 -1.68 -3.13 -11.47
N GLU A 148 -2.19 -3.72 -12.56
CA GLU A 148 -3.56 -4.25 -12.62
C GLU A 148 -3.72 -5.58 -11.88
N GLU A 149 -2.71 -6.46 -11.91
CA GLU A 149 -2.74 -7.74 -11.18
C GLU A 149 -2.55 -7.57 -9.66
N TRP A 150 -1.88 -6.49 -9.21
CA TRP A 150 -1.40 -6.38 -7.81
C TRP A 150 -1.63 -5.01 -7.15
N ILE A 151 -1.07 -3.92 -7.70
CA ILE A 151 -1.07 -2.61 -7.02
C ILE A 151 -2.47 -2.02 -6.90
N ILE A 152 -3.26 -2.03 -7.98
CA ILE A 152 -4.64 -1.54 -7.99
C ILE A 152 -5.52 -2.36 -7.04
N PRO A 153 -5.59 -3.71 -7.13
CA PRO A 153 -6.34 -4.53 -6.17
C PRO A 153 -5.93 -4.30 -4.70
N LEU A 154 -4.64 -4.16 -4.41
CA LEU A 154 -4.16 -3.90 -3.05
C LEU A 154 -4.55 -2.50 -2.53
N SER A 155 -4.53 -1.50 -3.42
CA SER A 155 -4.95 -0.12 -3.10
C SER A 155 -6.45 -0.05 -2.85
N LEU A 156 -7.26 -0.72 -3.68
CA LEU A 156 -8.70 -0.86 -3.47
C LEU A 156 -9.02 -1.62 -2.17
N ARG A 157 -8.28 -2.70 -1.83
CA ARG A 157 -8.44 -3.37 -0.53
C ARG A 157 -8.16 -2.42 0.64
N LEU A 158 -7.10 -1.62 0.57
CA LEU A 158 -6.78 -0.63 1.61
C LEU A 158 -7.90 0.42 1.74
N VAL A 159 -8.46 0.90 0.63
CA VAL A 159 -9.62 1.80 0.64
C VAL A 159 -10.83 1.15 1.31
N ASN A 160 -11.17 -0.09 0.96
CA ASN A 160 -12.29 -0.82 1.56
C ASN A 160 -12.13 -0.95 3.08
N VAL A 161 -10.94 -1.28 3.58
CA VAL A 161 -10.65 -1.35 5.03
C VAL A 161 -10.81 0.02 5.71
N LEU A 162 -10.41 1.09 5.04
CA LEU A 162 -10.57 2.47 5.54
C LEU A 162 -12.02 2.97 5.51
N GLU A 163 -12.87 2.42 4.65
CA GLU A 163 -14.31 2.72 4.56
C GLU A 163 -15.09 2.14 5.73
N LEU A 164 -14.71 0.94 6.21
CA LEU A 164 -15.31 0.30 7.38
C LEU A 164 -15.12 1.10 8.69
N ILE A 165 -14.18 2.05 8.74
CA ILE A 165 -13.94 2.90 9.91
C ILE A 165 -14.84 4.16 9.82
N PRO A 166 -15.72 4.45 10.77
CA PRO A 166 -16.56 5.65 10.78
C PRO A 166 -15.76 6.97 10.77
N PRO A 167 -16.26 8.06 10.14
CA PRO A 167 -15.54 9.35 10.06
C PRO A 167 -15.45 10.09 11.41
N ASN A 168 -16.31 9.73 12.36
CA ASN A 168 -16.29 10.22 13.75
C ASN A 168 -15.43 9.36 14.70
N SER A 169 -14.77 8.32 14.19
CA SER A 169 -13.87 7.45 14.96
C SER A 169 -12.71 8.24 15.60
N GLY A 170 -12.26 7.85 16.79
CA GLY A 170 -11.08 8.46 17.42
C GLY A 170 -9.79 8.24 16.62
N THR A 171 -9.72 7.20 15.79
CA THR A 171 -8.56 6.92 14.92
C THR A 171 -8.35 7.92 13.78
N ARG A 172 -9.28 8.86 13.59
CA ARG A 172 -9.29 9.91 12.54
C ARG A 172 -7.99 10.70 12.38
N VAL A 173 -7.16 10.82 13.43
CA VAL A 173 -5.86 11.51 13.38
C VAL A 173 -4.79 10.74 12.58
N ILE A 174 -4.93 9.43 12.42
CA ILE A 174 -4.02 8.54 11.66
C ILE A 174 -4.45 8.42 10.19
N GLN A 175 -5.76 8.45 9.95
CA GLN A 175 -6.35 8.18 8.63
C GLN A 175 -5.79 9.04 7.47
N PRO A 176 -5.42 10.34 7.61
CA PRO A 176 -4.84 11.13 6.51
C PRO A 176 -3.63 10.50 5.83
N LEU A 177 -2.71 9.88 6.58
CA LEU A 177 -1.53 9.22 6.02
C LEU A 177 -1.89 7.93 5.29
N LEU A 178 -2.86 7.18 5.81
CA LEU A 178 -3.39 5.99 5.17
C LEU A 178 -4.13 6.35 3.86
N TYR A 179 -4.84 7.48 3.81
CA TYR A 179 -5.46 8.00 2.58
C TYR A 179 -4.44 8.47 1.53
N ILE A 180 -3.34 9.13 1.94
CA ILE A 180 -2.23 9.46 1.04
C ILE A 180 -1.62 8.17 0.46
N THR A 181 -1.34 7.17 1.30
CA THR A 181 -0.76 5.90 0.82
C THR A 181 -1.74 5.14 -0.07
N ALA A 182 -3.03 5.12 0.26
CA ALA A 182 -4.11 4.54 -0.56
C ALA A 182 -4.40 5.28 -1.86
N SER A 183 -3.84 6.48 -2.06
CA SER A 183 -3.90 7.21 -3.33
C SER A 183 -2.86 6.73 -4.34
N THR A 184 -1.86 5.96 -3.89
CA THR A 184 -1.07 5.05 -4.74
C THR A 184 -2.00 4.07 -5.46
N GLY A 185 -1.61 3.60 -6.64
CA GLY A 185 -2.38 2.59 -7.39
C GLY A 185 -3.61 3.14 -8.11
N LEU A 186 -4.34 4.09 -7.53
CA LEU A 186 -5.57 4.67 -8.08
C LEU A 186 -5.30 5.61 -9.27
N ARG A 187 -4.71 5.10 -10.35
CA ARG A 187 -4.52 5.75 -11.66
C ARG A 187 -5.71 5.47 -12.58
N TYR A 188 -6.09 6.41 -13.45
CA TYR A 188 -6.98 6.06 -14.56
C TYR A 188 -6.22 5.33 -15.68
N ASP A 189 -6.88 4.37 -16.33
CA ASP A 189 -6.37 3.75 -17.54
C ASP A 189 -6.47 4.75 -18.70
N THR A 190 -5.33 5.02 -19.36
CA THR A 190 -5.23 5.90 -20.52
C THR A 190 -6.18 5.47 -21.64
N THR A 191 -6.47 4.17 -21.77
CA THR A 191 -7.48 3.63 -22.71
C THR A 191 -8.85 4.24 -22.42
N THR A 192 -9.30 4.22 -21.16
CA THR A 192 -10.58 4.81 -20.75
C THR A 192 -10.62 6.34 -20.85
N MET A 193 -9.47 7.03 -20.81
CA MET A 193 -9.41 8.48 -21.09
C MET A 193 -9.60 8.77 -22.59
N LEU A 194 -9.06 7.93 -23.48
CA LEU A 194 -9.21 8.08 -24.93
C LEU A 194 -10.65 7.78 -25.39
N ASP A 195 -11.30 6.75 -24.84
CA ASP A 195 -12.71 6.45 -25.10
C ASP A 195 -13.61 7.63 -24.67
N ILE A 196 -13.40 8.19 -23.48
CA ILE A 196 -14.15 9.36 -22.99
C ILE A 196 -13.85 10.62 -23.82
N SER A 197 -12.62 10.80 -24.31
CA SER A 197 -12.28 11.93 -25.18
C SER A 197 -12.89 11.82 -26.58
N THR A 198 -13.38 10.64 -26.99
CA THR A 198 -13.98 10.38 -28.30
C THR A 198 -15.49 10.62 -28.28
N PHE A 199 -15.91 11.79 -27.78
CA PHE A 199 -17.23 12.32 -28.09
C PHE A 199 -17.29 12.67 -29.58
N PRO A 200 -18.24 12.15 -30.36
CA PRO A 200 -18.46 12.61 -31.72
C PRO A 200 -18.76 14.11 -31.68
N THR A 201 -18.03 14.90 -32.46
CA THR A 201 -18.50 16.25 -32.79
C THR A 201 -19.65 16.08 -33.79
N ASP A 202 -20.66 16.96 -33.76
CA ASP A 202 -21.90 16.82 -34.55
C ASP A 202 -21.69 16.69 -36.08
N SER A 203 -20.46 16.94 -36.58
CA SER A 203 -20.02 16.67 -37.94
C SER A 203 -20.09 15.21 -38.36
N ASP A 204 -19.79 14.27 -37.46
CA ASP A 204 -19.40 12.90 -37.84
C ASP A 204 -20.61 11.96 -37.99
N PHE A 205 -21.79 12.42 -37.58
CA PHE A 205 -23.06 11.71 -37.63
C PHE A 205 -23.51 11.30 -39.05
N PHE A 206 -22.97 11.93 -40.09
CA PHE A 206 -23.35 11.71 -41.48
C PHE A 206 -22.46 10.71 -42.24
N THR A 207 -21.44 10.15 -41.58
CA THR A 207 -20.49 9.19 -42.18
C THR A 207 -20.43 7.83 -41.47
N ALA A 208 -21.22 7.61 -40.43
CA ALA A 208 -21.27 6.33 -39.72
C ALA A 208 -22.02 5.25 -40.53
N ASP A 209 -21.50 4.02 -40.53
CA ASP A 209 -22.15 2.85 -41.13
C ASP A 209 -23.43 2.49 -40.33
N PRO A 210 -24.62 2.42 -40.96
CA PRO A 210 -25.88 2.05 -40.28
C PRO A 210 -25.88 0.66 -39.61
N PHE A 211 -24.91 -0.20 -39.93
CA PHE A 211 -24.75 -1.53 -39.32
C PHE A 211 -23.57 -1.63 -38.34
N ALA A 212 -22.84 -0.53 -38.08
CA ALA A 212 -21.85 -0.51 -37.01
C ALA A 212 -22.55 -0.73 -35.65
N PRO A 213 -22.03 -1.62 -34.77
CA PRO A 213 -22.51 -1.67 -33.39
C PRO A 213 -22.26 -0.30 -32.73
N PRO A 214 -23.16 0.19 -31.88
CA PRO A 214 -22.98 1.48 -31.21
C PRO A 214 -21.68 1.45 -30.39
N PRO A 215 -20.92 2.57 -30.31
CA PRO A 215 -19.71 2.63 -29.52
C PRO A 215 -20.03 2.35 -28.05
N THR A 216 -19.76 1.13 -27.61
CA THR A 216 -19.98 0.73 -26.23
C THR A 216 -18.87 1.33 -25.38
N ASN A 217 -19.15 2.49 -24.78
CA ASN A 217 -18.31 3.10 -23.74
C ASN A 217 -18.32 2.23 -22.47
N LEU A 218 -17.64 1.09 -22.56
CA LEU A 218 -17.49 0.11 -21.49
C LEU A 218 -16.46 0.63 -20.49
N ILE A 219 -16.90 1.56 -19.64
CA ILE A 219 -16.15 1.95 -18.43
C ILE A 219 -15.83 0.65 -17.69
N SER A 220 -14.56 0.26 -17.70
CA SER A 220 -14.09 -0.94 -17.01
C SER A 220 -14.53 -0.88 -15.56
N ARG A 221 -14.98 -2.01 -15.02
CA ARG A 221 -15.35 -2.12 -13.60
C ARG A 221 -14.25 -1.58 -12.69
N MET A 222 -12.98 -1.83 -13.06
CA MET A 222 -11.81 -1.31 -12.35
C MET A 222 -11.78 0.22 -12.35
N SER A 223 -12.06 0.89 -13.47
CA SER A 223 -12.10 2.36 -13.59
C SER A 223 -13.25 2.99 -12.80
N LEU A 224 -14.37 2.28 -12.65
CA LEU A 224 -15.48 2.67 -11.77
C LEU A 224 -15.10 2.50 -10.29
N ASP A 225 -14.50 1.36 -9.91
CA ASP A 225 -14.04 1.10 -8.54
C ASP A 225 -12.93 2.11 -8.13
N ILE A 226 -12.02 2.47 -9.04
CA ILE A 226 -11.01 3.53 -8.86
C ILE A 226 -11.67 4.91 -8.69
N SER A 227 -12.70 5.24 -9.49
CA SER A 227 -13.44 6.50 -9.35
C SER A 227 -14.14 6.62 -8.00
N ASN A 228 -14.78 5.54 -7.55
CA ASN A 228 -15.41 5.46 -6.24
C ASN A 228 -14.38 5.63 -5.11
N ALA A 229 -13.22 4.97 -5.22
CA ALA A 229 -12.12 5.08 -4.27
C ALA A 229 -11.56 6.51 -4.16
N ARG A 230 -11.33 7.19 -5.30
CA ARG A 230 -10.91 8.61 -5.34
C ARG A 230 -11.97 9.53 -4.72
N HIS A 231 -13.25 9.30 -5.02
CA HIS A 231 -14.36 10.06 -4.45
C HIS A 231 -14.44 9.89 -2.93
N PHE A 232 -14.39 8.65 -2.44
CA PHE A 232 -14.36 8.31 -1.02
C PHE A 232 -13.20 9.01 -0.29
N ILE A 233 -11.96 8.84 -0.76
CA ILE A 233 -10.76 9.48 -0.17
C ILE A 233 -10.94 11.00 -0.07
N THR A 234 -11.43 11.63 -1.13
CA THR A 234 -11.69 13.08 -1.18
C THR A 234 -12.76 13.50 -0.16
N GLY A 235 -13.87 12.77 -0.09
CA GLY A 235 -14.95 13.01 0.87
C GLY A 235 -14.49 12.84 2.33
N ARG A 236 -13.66 11.83 2.62
CA ARG A 236 -13.09 11.62 3.95
C ARG A 236 -12.18 12.78 4.37
N LEU A 237 -11.25 13.21 3.52
CA LEU A 237 -10.37 14.34 3.85
C LEU A 237 -11.16 15.66 4.01
N ASN A 238 -12.20 15.90 3.21
CA ASN A 238 -13.09 17.05 3.39
C ASN A 238 -13.79 17.04 4.76
N MET A 239 -14.25 15.88 5.25
CA MET A 239 -14.80 15.77 6.60
C MET A 239 -13.74 15.97 7.68
N LEU A 240 -12.52 15.44 7.49
CA LEU A 240 -11.43 15.59 8.45
C LEU A 240 -10.96 17.05 8.61
N GLU A 241 -10.98 17.86 7.54
CA GLU A 241 -10.60 19.28 7.59
C GLU A 241 -11.49 20.09 8.56
N SER A 242 -12.76 19.72 8.71
CA SER A 242 -13.68 20.36 9.66
C SER A 242 -13.43 19.99 11.14
N SER A 243 -12.57 19.00 11.40
CA SER A 243 -12.51 18.34 12.72
C SER A 243 -11.09 18.01 13.24
N LEU A 244 -10.07 18.33 12.44
CA LEU A 244 -8.64 18.29 12.74
C LEU A 244 -8.02 19.68 12.44
N PRO A 245 -6.76 19.97 12.85
CA PRO A 245 -6.06 21.17 12.41
C PRO A 245 -6.04 21.26 10.87
N PRO A 246 -6.50 22.37 10.25
CA PRO A 246 -6.83 22.37 8.82
C PRO A 246 -5.59 22.30 7.93
N LYS A 247 -4.50 23.02 8.26
CA LYS A 247 -3.29 23.09 7.41
C LYS A 247 -2.72 21.69 7.04
N PRO A 248 -2.48 20.75 7.99
CA PRO A 248 -2.08 19.38 7.65
C PRO A 248 -3.02 18.65 6.70
N VAL A 249 -4.35 18.85 6.82
CA VAL A 249 -5.35 18.19 5.97
C VAL A 249 -5.45 18.84 4.59
N ILE A 250 -5.30 20.16 4.50
CA ILE A 250 -5.19 20.90 3.23
C ILE A 250 -3.98 20.41 2.44
N MET A 251 -2.80 20.29 3.08
CA MET A 251 -1.60 19.71 2.43
C MET A 251 -1.85 18.27 1.97
N ALA A 252 -2.56 17.44 2.75
CA ALA A 252 -2.94 16.09 2.33
C ALA A 252 -3.89 16.11 1.11
N LYS A 253 -4.87 17.02 1.08
CA LYS A 253 -5.81 17.21 -0.04
C LYS A 253 -5.14 17.71 -1.33
N GLU A 254 -4.13 18.57 -1.19
CA GLU A 254 -3.30 19.01 -2.33
C GLU A 254 -2.41 17.88 -2.82
N LEU A 255 -1.81 17.11 -1.90
CA LEU A 255 -0.95 15.97 -2.24
C LEU A 255 -1.71 14.85 -2.96
N ILE A 256 -2.90 14.43 -2.53
CA ILE A 256 -3.65 13.36 -3.24
C ILE A 256 -4.03 13.75 -4.67
N LYS A 257 -4.40 15.02 -4.90
CA LYS A 257 -4.63 15.54 -6.25
C LYS A 257 -3.35 15.50 -7.05
N ALA A 258 -2.28 16.06 -6.49
CA ALA A 258 -0.98 16.11 -7.13
C ALA A 258 -0.38 14.73 -7.47
N ILE A 259 -0.77 13.68 -6.74
CA ILE A 259 -0.46 12.26 -7.00
C ILE A 259 -1.29 11.74 -8.17
N TRP A 260 -2.61 11.93 -8.14
CA TRP A 260 -3.52 11.52 -9.21
C TRP A 260 -3.22 12.24 -10.55
N ASP A 261 -3.00 13.55 -10.53
CA ASP A 261 -2.55 14.33 -11.70
C ASP A 261 -1.27 13.73 -12.30
N ALA A 262 -0.33 13.28 -11.47
CA ALA A 262 0.93 12.71 -11.92
C ALA A 262 0.76 11.29 -12.50
N TYR A 263 -0.13 10.48 -11.94
CA TYR A 263 -0.46 9.15 -12.47
C TYR A 263 -1.25 9.20 -13.77
N ASP A 264 -2.24 10.10 -13.87
CA ASP A 264 -3.11 10.18 -15.06
C ASP A 264 -2.39 10.82 -16.26
N CYS A 265 -1.28 11.53 -16.01
CA CYS A 265 -0.33 12.01 -17.02
C CYS A 265 0.87 11.07 -17.24
N GLU A 266 0.93 9.89 -16.60
CA GLU A 266 2.04 8.94 -16.81
C GLU A 266 1.89 8.23 -18.17
N PRO A 267 2.92 8.22 -19.04
CA PRO A 267 2.81 7.58 -20.36
C PRO A 267 2.55 6.07 -20.27
N PRO A 268 1.72 5.48 -21.15
CA PRO A 268 1.47 4.04 -21.18
C PRO A 268 2.75 3.20 -21.19
N GLY A 269 2.80 2.19 -20.31
CA GLY A 269 3.97 1.33 -20.10
C GLY A 269 5.02 1.90 -19.13
N VAL A 270 4.98 3.18 -18.79
CA VAL A 270 5.81 3.78 -17.72
C VAL A 270 5.17 3.53 -16.35
N ALA A 271 6.01 3.46 -15.32
CA ALA A 271 5.64 3.17 -13.93
C ALA A 271 6.68 3.78 -12.95
N ALA A 272 7.08 5.03 -13.20
CA ALA A 272 8.06 5.76 -12.43
C ALA A 272 7.44 6.60 -11.29
N VAL A 273 6.19 7.07 -11.49
CA VAL A 273 5.49 7.97 -10.56
C VAL A 273 5.29 7.32 -9.19
N HIS A 274 5.59 8.11 -8.15
CA HIS A 274 5.58 7.65 -6.77
C HIS A 274 5.27 8.80 -5.82
N TRP A 275 4.35 8.58 -4.89
CA TRP A 275 3.77 9.66 -4.09
C TRP A 275 4.79 10.44 -3.25
N VAL A 276 5.82 9.76 -2.72
CA VAL A 276 6.94 10.41 -2.02
C VAL A 276 7.68 11.39 -2.94
N ASP A 277 7.96 11.03 -4.20
CA ASP A 277 8.67 11.93 -5.10
C ASP A 277 7.78 13.11 -5.48
N VAL A 278 6.50 12.87 -5.80
CA VAL A 278 5.50 13.93 -6.02
C VAL A 278 5.44 14.90 -4.83
N MET A 279 5.49 14.39 -3.60
CA MET A 279 5.48 15.18 -2.37
C MET A 279 6.74 16.02 -2.19
N GLU A 280 7.92 15.49 -2.48
CA GLU A 280 9.19 16.23 -2.35
C GLU A 280 9.38 17.23 -3.51
N ASP A 281 9.09 16.81 -4.74
CA ASP A 281 9.31 17.59 -5.97
C ASP A 281 8.27 18.74 -6.10
N LYS A 282 7.04 18.59 -5.56
CA LYS A 282 6.05 19.69 -5.43
C LYS A 282 6.08 20.39 -4.05
N ASN A 283 7.00 20.01 -3.16
CA ASN A 283 7.17 20.56 -1.79
C ASN A 283 5.89 20.48 -0.90
N LEU A 284 5.06 19.45 -1.08
CA LEU A 284 3.81 19.21 -0.34
C LEU A 284 4.01 18.41 0.95
N ARG A 285 5.17 18.57 1.60
CA ARG A 285 5.51 17.89 2.86
C ARG A 285 4.59 18.33 4.00
N SER A 286 4.18 17.38 4.85
CA SER A 286 3.23 17.59 5.95
C SER A 286 3.73 16.90 7.22
N MET A 287 3.04 17.09 8.35
CA MET A 287 3.30 16.29 9.56
C MET A 287 2.93 14.80 9.39
N PHE A 288 2.32 14.44 8.26
CA PHE A 288 2.04 13.08 7.83
C PHE A 288 3.17 12.47 6.96
N GLY A 289 4.07 13.27 6.36
CA GLY A 289 5.11 12.79 5.42
C GLY A 289 6.08 13.87 4.93
#